data_AF-A0A109FDM2-F1
#
_entry.id   AF-A0A109FDM2-F1
#
_cell.length_a   1.000
_cell.length_b   1.000
_cell.length_c   1.000
_cell.angle_alpha   90.00
_cell.angle_beta   90.00
_cell.angle_gamma   90.00
#
_symmetry.space_group_name_H-M   'P 1'
#
loop_
_entity.id
_entity.type
_entity.pdbx_description
1 polymer ?
#
loop_
_entity_poly.entity_id
_entity_poly.type
_entity_poly.pdbx_seq_one_letter_code
_entity_poly.pdbx_strand_id
1 'polypeptide(L)'
;MSCPTEPKSILHAASSADASLFPAAPAAAAGSSSSSYPGSSSPDDVAAGRRFGSIIRLRPECVAAYKECHANCWPEVQKQITECRIHDYVIYHDPETGLLFSSFKYTGDDFERDMALMRENPRVREWWSMTDSYQEASLRGGLVPGAQSSEAGAPSWWKPLDEVFYQA
;
A
#
# COMPACT_ATOMS: atom_id res chain seq x y z
N MET A 1 -4.43 25.04 1.54
CA MET A 1 -3.44 24.70 0.48
C MET A 1 -4.24 23.96 -0.59
N SER A 2 -4.05 24.27 -1.88
CA SER A 2 -4.83 23.64 -2.96
C SER A 2 -4.34 22.21 -3.20
N CYS A 3 -5.21 21.33 -3.72
CA CYS A 3 -4.77 20.01 -4.16
C CYS A 3 -3.74 20.18 -5.30
N PRO A 4 -2.62 19.43 -5.31
CA PRO A 4 -1.63 19.52 -6.38
C PRO A 4 -2.28 19.10 -7.70
N THR A 5 -2.18 19.96 -8.71
CA THR A 5 -2.86 19.75 -10.00
C THR A 5 -2.01 19.05 -11.07
N GLU A 6 -0.73 18.75 -10.81
CA GLU A 6 0.17 18.07 -11.78
C GLU A 6 1.23 17.19 -11.08
N PRO A 7 1.61 16.04 -11.67
CA PRO A 7 2.73 15.24 -11.17
C PRO A 7 4.05 15.99 -11.37
N LYS A 8 4.89 16.04 -10.31
CA LYS A 8 6.23 16.64 -10.40
C LYS A 8 7.08 15.84 -11.39
N SER A 9 7.37 16.43 -12.54
CA SER A 9 8.39 15.95 -13.47
C SER A 9 9.76 15.95 -12.78
N ILE A 10 10.33 14.77 -12.49
CA ILE A 10 11.66 14.65 -11.89
C ILE A 10 12.50 13.63 -12.67
N LEU A 11 13.66 14.11 -13.09
CA LEU A 11 14.74 13.41 -13.79
C LEU A 11 15.34 12.27 -12.94
N HIS A 12 15.75 11.21 -13.63
CA HIS A 12 16.36 9.99 -13.11
C HIS A 12 17.59 10.21 -12.22
N ALA A 13 17.66 9.46 -11.12
CA ALA A 13 18.91 8.92 -10.57
C ALA A 13 18.64 7.52 -10.01
N ALA A 14 19.18 6.49 -10.65
CA ALA A 14 19.12 5.11 -10.19
C ALA A 14 20.12 4.90 -9.03
N SER A 15 19.66 4.36 -7.91
CA SER A 15 20.53 3.87 -6.84
C SER A 15 19.84 2.77 -6.05
N SER A 16 20.53 1.63 -5.94
CA SER A 16 20.36 0.45 -5.08
C SER A 16 18.97 0.14 -4.52
N ALA A 17 18.38 -0.94 -5.04
CA ALA A 17 17.09 -1.48 -4.67
C ALA A 17 17.03 -1.95 -3.19
N ASP A 18 16.11 -1.35 -2.44
CA ASP A 18 15.57 -1.86 -1.18
C ASP A 18 14.03 -1.88 -1.30
N ALA A 19 13.41 -2.87 -0.68
CA ALA A 19 12.09 -3.38 -0.99
C ALA A 19 11.05 -2.93 0.03
N SER A 20 9.84 -2.46 -0.37
CA SER A 20 8.53 -2.76 0.29
C SER A 20 7.35 -1.85 -0.12
N LEU A 21 6.78 -1.96 -1.32
CA LEU A 21 5.76 -1.01 -1.79
C LEU A 21 4.33 -1.28 -1.25
N PHE A 22 4.29 -1.94 -0.11
CA PHE A 22 3.15 -2.54 0.57
C PHE A 22 3.43 -2.53 2.07
N PRO A 23 2.45 -2.83 2.95
CA PRO A 23 2.79 -3.05 4.34
C PRO A 23 3.95 -4.05 4.43
N ALA A 24 5.10 -3.59 4.91
CA ALA A 24 6.18 -4.47 5.32
C ALA A 24 5.60 -5.46 6.34
N ALA A 25 5.88 -6.75 6.17
CA ALA A 25 5.65 -7.70 7.24
C ALA A 25 6.33 -7.17 8.53
N PRO A 26 5.71 -7.28 9.71
CA PRO A 26 6.28 -6.75 10.93
C PRO A 26 7.67 -7.36 11.17
N ALA A 27 8.66 -6.49 11.38
CA ALA A 27 9.99 -6.91 11.81
C ALA A 27 9.86 -7.61 13.17
N ALA A 28 10.29 -8.87 13.23
CA ALA A 28 10.33 -9.65 14.46
C ALA A 28 11.27 -8.97 15.48
N ALA A 29 10.69 -8.37 16.51
CA ALA A 29 11.44 -7.90 17.66
C ALA A 29 11.90 -9.12 18.48
N ALA A 30 13.21 -9.23 18.72
CA ALA A 30 13.78 -10.20 19.64
C ALA A 30 13.35 -9.85 21.08
N GLY A 31 12.27 -10.49 21.54
CA GLY A 31 11.78 -10.41 22.91
C GLY A 31 11.05 -11.72 23.24
N SER A 32 11.65 -12.52 24.11
CA SER A 32 11.08 -13.81 24.55
C SER A 32 9.75 -13.61 25.30
N SER A 33 8.65 -13.75 24.58
CA SER A 33 7.36 -14.21 25.12
C SER A 33 6.51 -14.72 23.96
N SER A 34 5.88 -15.88 24.14
CA SER A 34 5.18 -16.64 23.12
C SER A 34 4.03 -15.85 22.49
N SER A 35 4.29 -15.23 21.34
CA SER A 35 3.27 -14.77 20.40
C SER A 35 3.84 -14.92 18.99
N SER A 36 3.20 -15.77 18.20
CA SER A 36 3.63 -16.22 16.88
C SER A 36 3.64 -15.09 15.86
N TYR A 37 4.82 -14.75 15.33
CA TYR A 37 4.97 -14.03 14.06
C TYR A 37 5.03 -15.05 12.90
N PRO A 38 4.15 -14.98 11.88
CA PRO A 38 4.07 -16.00 10.85
C PRO A 38 4.94 -15.64 9.64
N GLY A 39 6.16 -16.18 9.61
CA GLY A 39 7.02 -16.24 8.42
C GLY A 39 6.83 -17.51 7.59
N SER A 40 5.89 -18.39 7.94
CA SER A 40 5.52 -19.54 7.13
C SER A 40 4.00 -19.59 6.97
N SER A 41 3.53 -19.26 5.76
CA SER A 41 2.15 -19.52 5.34
C SER A 41 1.87 -21.01 5.47
N SER A 42 0.75 -21.39 6.09
CA SER A 42 0.29 -22.78 6.01
C SER A 42 -0.26 -23.04 4.60
N PRO A 43 -0.25 -24.28 4.09
CA PRO A 43 -0.84 -24.62 2.79
C PRO A 43 -2.30 -24.14 2.65
N ASP A 44 -3.02 -24.11 3.77
CA ASP A 44 -4.41 -23.65 3.85
C ASP A 44 -4.55 -22.14 3.60
N ASP A 45 -3.54 -21.33 3.96
CA ASP A 45 -3.52 -19.87 3.74
C ASP A 45 -3.35 -19.52 2.25
N VAL A 46 -2.63 -20.36 1.49
CA VAL A 46 -2.45 -20.20 0.04
C VAL A 46 -3.74 -20.58 -0.69
N ALA A 47 -4.45 -21.62 -0.23
CA ALA A 47 -5.73 -22.04 -0.79
C ALA A 47 -6.87 -21.05 -0.51
N ALA A 48 -6.90 -20.43 0.67
CA ALA A 48 -7.92 -19.46 1.06
C ALA A 48 -7.57 -18.01 0.70
N GLY A 49 -6.30 -17.70 0.44
CA GLY A 49 -5.73 -16.37 0.19
C GLY A 49 -5.59 -15.52 1.47
N ARG A 50 -4.43 -14.86 1.60
CA ARG A 50 -4.11 -13.96 2.73
C ARG A 50 -4.81 -12.62 2.53
N ARG A 51 -5.40 -12.06 3.58
CA ARG A 51 -6.04 -10.73 3.54
C ARG A 51 -5.14 -9.69 4.16
N PHE A 52 -5.23 -8.49 3.63
CA PHE A 52 -4.48 -7.33 4.08
C PHE A 52 -5.45 -6.19 4.35
N GLY A 53 -5.18 -5.44 5.41
CA GLY A 53 -5.88 -4.20 5.76
C GLY A 53 -4.87 -3.10 6.03
N SER A 54 -5.13 -1.89 5.54
CA SER A 54 -4.28 -0.73 5.83
C SER A 54 -5.05 0.57 5.81
N ILE A 55 -4.51 1.60 6.46
CA ILE A 55 -5.10 2.95 6.49
C ILE A 55 -4.08 4.03 6.15
N ILE A 56 -4.55 5.10 5.55
CA ILE A 56 -3.79 6.33 5.32
C ILE A 56 -4.71 7.55 5.43
N ARG A 57 -4.15 8.72 5.73
CA ARG A 57 -4.91 9.97 5.74
C ARG A 57 -4.97 10.55 4.34
N LEU A 58 -6.16 10.96 3.90
CA LEU A 58 -6.37 11.70 2.66
C LEU A 58 -6.44 13.19 2.95
N ARG A 59 -5.78 13.99 2.12
CA ARG A 59 -5.85 15.45 2.23
C ARG A 59 -7.27 15.90 1.89
N PRO A 60 -7.92 16.71 2.75
CA PRO A 60 -9.32 17.09 2.56
C PRO A 60 -9.53 17.85 1.24
N GLU A 61 -8.56 18.64 0.79
CA GLU A 61 -8.60 19.33 -0.50
C GLU A 61 -8.51 18.40 -1.71
N CYS A 62 -8.07 17.14 -1.56
CA CYS A 62 -7.83 16.21 -2.65
C CYS A 62 -8.88 15.10 -2.79
N VAL A 63 -9.96 15.12 -1.99
CA VAL A 63 -10.99 14.07 -1.99
C VAL A 63 -11.60 13.86 -3.37
N ALA A 64 -11.95 14.93 -4.08
CA ALA A 64 -12.56 14.84 -5.41
C ALA A 64 -11.59 14.23 -6.43
N ALA A 65 -10.35 14.73 -6.49
CA ALA A 65 -9.32 14.23 -7.40
C ALA A 65 -8.98 12.75 -7.14
N TYR A 66 -8.89 12.35 -5.86
CA TYR A 66 -8.61 10.97 -5.48
C TYR A 66 -9.72 10.01 -5.96
N LYS A 67 -10.99 10.40 -5.80
CA LYS A 67 -12.13 9.60 -6.28
C LYS A 67 -12.15 9.51 -7.80
N GLU A 68 -11.91 10.63 -8.48
CA GLU A 68 -11.90 10.68 -9.95
C GLU A 68 -10.80 9.82 -10.55
N CYS A 69 -9.57 9.89 -10.01
CA CYS A 69 -8.49 9.08 -10.54
C CYS A 69 -8.74 7.58 -10.30
N HIS A 70 -9.26 7.18 -9.14
CA HIS A 70 -9.54 5.75 -8.87
C HIS A 70 -10.75 5.22 -9.66
N ALA A 71 -11.74 6.06 -9.96
CA ALA A 71 -12.82 5.70 -10.89
C ALA A 71 -12.30 5.45 -12.32
N ASN A 72 -11.18 6.08 -12.68
CA ASN A 72 -10.51 5.97 -13.98
C ASN A 72 -9.11 5.36 -13.84
N CYS A 73 -8.96 4.35 -12.96
CA CYS A 73 -7.67 3.74 -12.66
C CYS A 73 -7.00 3.22 -13.94
N TRP A 74 -5.70 3.49 -14.09
CA TRP A 74 -4.98 3.18 -15.33
C TRP A 74 -4.97 1.67 -15.60
N PRO A 75 -5.25 1.22 -16.84
CA PRO A 75 -5.27 -0.20 -17.19
C PRO A 75 -3.97 -0.94 -16.84
N GLU A 76 -2.82 -0.29 -16.99
CA GLU A 76 -1.51 -0.85 -16.65
C GLU A 76 -1.36 -1.13 -15.15
N VAL A 77 -1.92 -0.26 -14.30
CA VAL A 77 -1.92 -0.44 -12.85
C VAL A 77 -2.83 -1.59 -12.46
N GLN A 78 -4.04 -1.65 -13.01
CA GLN A 78 -4.99 -2.75 -12.76
C GLN A 78 -4.41 -4.11 -13.21
N LYS A 79 -3.74 -4.13 -14.37
CA LYS A 79 -3.04 -5.30 -14.89
C LYS A 79 -1.94 -5.74 -13.92
N GLN A 80 -1.08 -4.83 -13.48
CA GLN A 80 0.00 -5.16 -12.56
C GLN A 80 -0.52 -5.73 -11.23
N ILE A 81 -1.58 -5.13 -10.66
CA ILE A 81 -2.24 -5.64 -9.44
C ILE A 81 -2.65 -7.10 -9.62
N THR A 82 -3.25 -7.43 -10.77
CA THR A 82 -3.68 -8.80 -11.10
C THR A 82 -2.49 -9.75 -11.28
N GLU A 83 -1.43 -9.32 -11.97
CA GLU A 83 -0.21 -10.11 -12.17
C GLU A 83 0.52 -10.39 -10.84
N CYS A 84 0.42 -9.47 -9.89
CA CYS A 84 0.88 -9.60 -8.51
C CYS A 84 -0.08 -10.40 -7.62
N ARG A 85 -1.08 -11.09 -8.19
CA ARG A 85 -2.03 -11.98 -7.47
C ARG A 85 -2.81 -11.27 -6.36
N ILE A 86 -3.04 -9.97 -6.54
CA ILE A 86 -3.90 -9.16 -5.68
C ILE A 86 -5.30 -9.14 -6.30
N HIS A 87 -6.29 -9.51 -5.48
CA HIS A 87 -7.69 -9.64 -5.84
C HIS A 87 -8.56 -8.99 -4.78
N ASP A 88 -9.83 -8.72 -5.14
CA ASP A 88 -10.81 -8.13 -4.23
C ASP A 88 -10.28 -6.86 -3.54
N TYR A 89 -9.57 -6.02 -4.32
CA TYR A 89 -8.94 -4.82 -3.80
C TYR A 89 -9.93 -3.67 -3.75
N VAL A 90 -10.20 -3.21 -2.53
CA VAL A 90 -11.15 -2.13 -2.25
C VAL A 90 -10.48 -1.02 -1.44
N ILE A 91 -10.88 0.22 -1.69
CA ILE A 91 -10.48 1.41 -0.91
C ILE A 91 -11.75 2.17 -0.52
N TYR A 92 -11.98 2.29 0.78
CA TYR A 92 -13.06 3.06 1.39
C TYR A 92 -12.54 4.41 1.84
N HIS A 93 -13.40 5.44 1.82
CA HIS A 93 -13.09 6.77 2.35
C HIS A 93 -14.12 7.14 3.41
N ASP A 94 -13.63 7.46 4.61
CA ASP A 94 -14.44 8.04 5.68
C ASP A 94 -14.27 9.58 5.69
N PRO A 95 -15.31 10.34 5.29
CA PRO A 95 -15.24 11.80 5.24
C PRO A 95 -15.16 12.46 6.62
N GLU A 96 -15.56 11.78 7.70
CA GLU A 96 -15.53 12.36 9.05
C GLU A 96 -14.09 12.36 9.61
N THR A 97 -13.39 11.23 9.48
CA THR A 97 -12.02 11.11 9.95
C THR A 97 -10.98 11.56 8.91
N GLY A 98 -11.36 11.59 7.63
CA GLY A 98 -10.46 11.82 6.49
C GLY A 98 -9.54 10.62 6.22
N LEU A 99 -9.92 9.42 6.67
CA LEU A 99 -9.14 8.20 6.47
C LEU A 99 -9.58 7.46 5.22
N LEU A 100 -8.60 6.91 4.53
CA LEU A 100 -8.79 5.83 3.57
C LEU A 100 -8.51 4.52 4.28
N PHE A 101 -9.39 3.53 4.10
CA PHE A 101 -9.18 2.15 4.50
C PHE A 101 -9.09 1.28 3.25
N SER A 102 -8.01 0.54 3.11
CA SER A 102 -7.82 -0.38 2.00
C SER A 102 -7.86 -1.82 2.48
N SER A 103 -8.45 -2.71 1.68
CA SER A 103 -8.42 -4.15 1.90
C SER A 103 -8.27 -4.91 0.60
N PHE A 104 -7.44 -5.95 0.59
CA PHE A 104 -7.29 -6.85 -0.56
C PHE A 104 -6.97 -8.27 -0.12
N LYS A 105 -7.19 -9.20 -1.04
CA LYS A 105 -6.81 -10.60 -0.93
C LYS A 105 -5.60 -10.88 -1.82
N TYR A 106 -4.58 -11.51 -1.26
CA TYR A 106 -3.41 -12.01 -1.98
C TYR A 106 -3.46 -13.53 -2.07
N THR A 107 -3.32 -14.07 -3.28
CA THR A 107 -3.39 -15.53 -3.53
C THR A 107 -2.08 -16.10 -4.10
N GLY A 108 -0.96 -15.40 -3.93
CA GLY A 108 0.35 -15.89 -4.32
C GLY A 108 1.11 -16.61 -3.23
N ASP A 109 2.27 -17.13 -3.62
CA ASP A 109 3.19 -17.90 -2.77
C ASP A 109 4.36 -17.06 -2.24
N ASP A 110 4.67 -15.95 -2.90
CA ASP A 110 5.81 -15.08 -2.58
C ASP A 110 5.39 -13.60 -2.70
N PHE A 111 4.89 -13.10 -1.57
CA PHE A 111 4.41 -11.72 -1.47
C PHE A 111 5.53 -10.74 -1.79
N GLU A 112 6.72 -10.91 -1.22
CA GLU A 112 7.85 -10.00 -1.41
C GLU A 112 8.28 -9.92 -2.88
N ARG A 113 8.33 -11.05 -3.59
CA ARG A 113 8.61 -11.07 -5.03
C ARG A 113 7.53 -10.33 -5.82
N ASP A 114 6.26 -10.60 -5.55
CA ASP A 114 5.18 -9.95 -6.28
C ASP A 114 5.14 -8.44 -5.98
N MET A 115 5.47 -8.02 -4.75
CA MET A 115 5.56 -6.59 -4.42
C MET A 115 6.79 -5.94 -5.06
N ALA A 116 7.89 -6.69 -5.25
CA ALA A 116 9.06 -6.24 -5.98
C ALA A 116 8.77 -5.98 -7.47
N LEU A 117 8.07 -6.91 -8.12
CA LEU A 117 7.60 -6.75 -9.50
C LEU A 117 6.79 -5.47 -9.69
N MET A 118 5.95 -5.12 -8.71
CA MET A 118 5.16 -3.91 -8.80
C MET A 118 6.00 -2.62 -8.70
N ARG A 119 7.13 -2.61 -7.97
CA ARG A 119 8.04 -1.45 -7.90
C ARG A 119 8.82 -1.26 -9.18
N GLU A 120 9.17 -2.35 -9.83
CA GLU A 120 9.93 -2.33 -11.07
C GLU A 120 9.11 -1.70 -12.21
N ASN A 121 7.78 -1.75 -12.13
CA ASN A 121 6.90 -1.17 -13.13
C ASN A 121 6.87 0.38 -13.05
N PRO A 122 7.39 1.09 -14.07
CA PRO A 122 7.45 2.56 -14.06
C PRO A 122 6.07 3.22 -14.09
N ARG A 123 5.05 2.59 -14.70
CA ARG A 123 3.69 3.14 -14.73
C ARG A 123 3.03 3.12 -13.36
N VAL A 124 3.31 2.08 -12.58
CA VAL A 124 2.81 1.98 -11.21
C VAL A 124 3.51 3.00 -10.31
N ARG A 125 4.81 3.23 -10.48
CA ARG A 125 5.52 4.30 -9.76
C ARG A 125 5.01 5.69 -10.08
N GLU A 126 4.70 5.96 -11.35
CA GLU A 126 4.07 7.21 -11.78
C GLU A 126 2.69 7.39 -11.13
N TRP A 127 1.86 6.35 -11.15
CA TRP A 127 0.57 6.33 -10.47
C TRP A 127 0.70 6.61 -8.96
N TRP A 128 1.62 5.93 -8.28
CA TRP A 128 1.87 6.15 -6.86
C TRP A 128 2.35 7.56 -6.55
N SER A 129 3.27 8.11 -7.33
CA SER A 129 3.74 9.48 -7.13
C SER A 129 2.58 10.49 -7.16
N MET A 130 1.63 10.30 -8.07
CA MET A 130 0.41 11.10 -8.15
C MET A 130 -0.47 10.88 -6.91
N THR A 131 -0.81 9.64 -6.56
CA THR A 131 -1.73 9.36 -5.45
C THR A 131 -1.15 9.69 -4.08
N ASP A 132 0.15 9.50 -3.88
CA ASP A 132 0.88 9.87 -2.66
C ASP A 132 0.78 11.38 -2.42
N SER A 133 0.77 12.19 -3.49
CA SER A 133 0.61 13.64 -3.39
C SER A 133 -0.74 14.07 -2.81
N TYR A 134 -1.74 13.20 -2.85
CA TYR A 134 -3.07 13.40 -2.27
C TYR A 134 -3.16 12.93 -0.82
N GLN A 135 -2.16 12.21 -0.32
CA GLN A 135 -2.17 11.51 0.96
C GLN A 135 -1.18 12.11 1.96
N GLU A 136 -1.30 11.72 3.23
CA GLU A 136 -0.41 12.14 4.32
C GLU A 136 0.01 10.94 5.17
N ALA A 137 1.22 10.41 4.93
CA ALA A 137 1.75 9.30 5.74
C ALA A 137 2.52 9.75 6.99
N SER A 138 3.30 10.83 6.93
CA SER A 138 4.29 11.16 7.99
C SER A 138 4.26 12.62 8.52
N LEU A 139 3.48 13.55 7.96
CA LEU A 139 3.47 14.95 8.41
C LEU A 139 2.06 15.43 8.76
N ARG A 140 1.94 16.22 9.85
CA ARG A 140 0.69 16.78 10.42
C ARG A 140 -0.35 15.74 10.87
N GLY A 141 0.09 14.70 11.57
CA GLY A 141 -0.80 13.65 12.10
C GLY A 141 -0.90 12.40 11.22
N GLY A 142 0.04 12.24 10.28
CA GLY A 142 0.23 11.01 9.53
C GLY A 142 0.47 9.78 10.42
N LEU A 143 0.11 8.61 9.90
CA LEU A 143 0.01 7.37 10.67
C LEU A 143 1.33 6.60 10.80
N VAL A 144 2.33 6.91 9.96
CA VAL A 144 3.61 6.20 9.91
C VAL A 144 4.77 7.21 9.88
N PRO A 145 5.37 7.53 11.05
CA PRO A 145 6.52 8.42 11.11
C PRO A 145 7.70 7.90 10.27
N GLY A 146 8.26 8.77 9.44
CA GLY A 146 9.41 8.48 8.58
C GLY A 146 9.06 7.91 7.20
N ALA A 147 7.77 7.69 6.90
CA ALA A 147 7.34 7.23 5.58
C ALA A 147 7.55 8.33 4.53
N GLN A 148 8.18 7.98 3.40
CA GLN A 148 8.59 8.95 2.38
C GLN A 148 7.67 8.96 1.15
N SER A 149 7.35 7.78 0.64
CA SER A 149 6.44 7.54 -0.48
C SER A 149 6.02 6.08 -0.46
N SER A 150 5.02 5.72 -1.26
CA SER A 150 4.74 4.33 -1.57
C SER A 150 6.05 3.68 -2.06
N GLU A 151 6.75 4.29 -3.04
CA GLU A 151 7.94 3.70 -3.69
C GLU A 151 9.07 3.33 -2.73
N ALA A 152 9.28 4.15 -1.68
CA ALA A 152 10.41 4.04 -0.77
C ALA A 152 10.46 2.74 0.05
N GLY A 153 9.34 2.06 0.17
CA GLY A 153 9.33 0.74 0.75
C GLY A 153 9.12 0.72 2.27
N ALA A 154 10.14 1.19 2.97
CA ALA A 154 10.19 1.15 4.43
C ALA A 154 10.58 2.53 5.02
N PRO A 155 9.88 3.01 6.06
CA PRO A 155 8.64 2.45 6.61
C PRO A 155 7.48 2.62 5.62
N SER A 156 6.49 1.71 5.69
CA SER A 156 5.40 1.65 4.69
C SER A 156 4.59 2.95 4.64
N TRP A 157 4.20 3.36 3.44
CA TRP A 157 3.40 4.56 3.22
C TRP A 157 1.99 4.44 3.82
N TRP A 158 1.39 3.26 3.72
CA TRP A 158 0.11 2.93 4.36
C TRP A 158 0.38 2.23 5.69
N LYS A 159 -0.34 2.61 6.74
CA LYS A 159 -0.21 1.93 8.04
C LYS A 159 -0.90 0.57 7.97
N PRO A 160 -0.18 -0.56 8.14
CA PRO A 160 -0.80 -1.88 8.23
C PRO A 160 -1.75 -1.97 9.43
N LEU A 161 -2.78 -2.79 9.29
CA LEU A 161 -3.70 -3.17 10.36
C LEU A 161 -3.62 -4.69 10.61
N ASP A 162 -3.83 -5.07 11.86
CA ASP A 162 -3.91 -6.49 12.25
C ASP A 162 -5.30 -7.04 11.92
N GLU A 163 -5.34 -8.17 11.19
CA GLU A 163 -6.57 -8.95 11.08
C GLU A 163 -6.82 -9.66 12.41
N VAL A 164 -7.91 -9.33 13.08
CA VAL A 164 -8.28 -9.91 14.39
C VAL A 164 -9.38 -10.97 14.29
N PHE A 165 -10.12 -11.00 13.18
CA PHE A 165 -11.24 -11.92 12.95
C PHE A 165 -11.57 -12.03 11.46
N TYR A 166 -11.89 -13.24 11.01
CA TYR A 166 -12.45 -13.50 9.68
C TYR A 166 -13.41 -14.69 9.75
N GLN A 167 -14.51 -14.60 9.01
CA GLN A 167 -15.45 -15.70 8.77
C GLN A 167 -15.77 -15.71 7.27
N ALA A 168 -15.61 -16.88 6.65
CA ALA A 168 -15.87 -17.11 5.24
C ALA A 168 -17.37 -17.35 4.97
#